data_AF-A0A829GJP6-F1
#
_entry.id   AF-A0A829GJP6-F1
#
_cell.length_a   1.000
_cell.length_b   1.000
_cell.length_c   1.000
_cell.angle_alpha   90.00
_cell.angle_beta   90.00
_cell.angle_gamma   90.00
#
_symmetry.space_group_name_H-M   'P 1'
#
loop_
_entity.id
_entity.type
_entity.pdbx_description
1 polymer ?
#
loop_
_entity_poly.entity_id
_entity_poly.type
_entity_poly.pdbx_seq_one_letter_code
_entity_poly.pdbx_strand_id
1 'polypeptide(L)'
;MDYRTLEYRTDLGRQTNRYFEMTRGMDKSFGYNRLSRPEDYITADDIKKLIAELRSKRGRLLLNVGPDMNGQIPSAQLSILQQLSNR
;
A
#
# COMPACT_ATOMS: atom_id res chain seq x y z
N MET A 1 19.63 -1.65 13.46
CA MET A 1 18.44 -1.02 12.86
C MET A 1 17.82 -2.05 11.95
N ASP A 2 16.59 -2.44 12.25
CA ASP A 2 15.99 -3.67 11.69
C ASP A 2 15.52 -3.49 10.24
N TYR A 3 14.94 -2.34 9.90
CA TYR A 3 14.57 -1.98 8.52
C TYR A 3 14.40 -0.46 8.37
N ARG A 4 14.33 0.02 7.13
CA ARG A 4 14.00 1.41 6.77
C ARG A 4 12.53 1.52 6.37
N THR A 5 11.93 2.70 6.53
CA THR A 5 10.58 3.00 6.06
C THR A 5 10.63 3.94 4.86
N LEU A 6 9.90 3.62 3.80
CA LEU A 6 9.70 4.49 2.64
C LEU A 6 8.22 4.81 2.47
N GLU A 7 7.89 6.01 2.02
CA GLU A 7 6.51 6.44 1.78
C GLU A 7 6.31 6.67 0.27
N TYR A 8 5.37 5.96 -0.34
CA TYR A 8 5.06 6.03 -1.79
C TYR A 8 6.24 5.83 -2.78
N ARG A 9 7.44 5.43 -2.31
CA ARG A 9 8.65 5.27 -3.13
C ARG A 9 9.24 3.89 -2.99
N THR A 10 9.74 3.35 -4.09
CA THR A 10 10.38 2.02 -4.12
C THR A 10 11.91 2.08 -4.20
N ASP A 11 12.50 3.28 -4.12
CA ASP A 11 13.94 3.50 -4.21
C ASP A 11 14.56 3.81 -2.83
N LEU A 12 15.67 3.15 -2.53
CA LEU A 12 16.50 3.39 -1.34
C LEU A 12 17.70 4.30 -1.65
N GLY A 13 17.71 4.95 -2.82
CA GLY A 13 18.90 5.60 -3.37
C GLY A 13 20.12 4.67 -3.39
N ARG A 14 21.27 5.17 -2.92
CA ARG A 14 22.54 4.42 -2.85
C ARG A 14 22.56 3.28 -1.82
N GLN A 15 21.51 3.11 -1.01
CA GLN A 15 21.49 2.14 0.11
C GLN A 15 20.75 0.84 -0.23
N THR A 16 21.15 0.15 -1.30
CA THR A 16 20.44 -1.04 -1.82
C THR A 16 20.56 -2.30 -0.94
N ASN A 17 21.49 -2.34 0.01
CA ASN A 17 21.78 -3.54 0.80
C ASN A 17 21.04 -3.63 2.16
N ARG A 18 19.95 -2.87 2.35
CA ARG A 18 19.17 -2.85 3.60
C ARG A 18 17.73 -3.29 3.37
N TYR A 19 17.17 -4.02 4.34
CA TYR A 19 15.74 -4.31 4.37
C TYR A 19 14.94 -3.01 4.55
N PHE A 20 13.77 -2.97 3.92
CA PHE A 20 12.86 -1.84 4.06
C PHE A 20 11.39 -2.25 3.99
N GLU A 21 10.53 -1.36 4.46
CA GLU A 21 9.08 -1.45 4.39
C GLU A 21 8.56 -0.18 3.73
N MET A 22 7.82 -0.34 2.64
CA MET A 22 7.18 0.75 1.94
C MET A 22 5.75 0.88 2.45
N THR A 23 5.34 2.08 2.86
CA THR A 23 3.98 2.37 3.29
C THR A 23 3.25 3.27 2.28
N ARG A 24 1.97 2.98 2.05
CA ARG A 24 1.05 3.82 1.26
C ARG A 24 -0.40 3.57 1.64
N GLY A 25 -1.26 4.55 1.33
CA GLY A 25 -2.71 4.34 1.25
C GLY A 25 -3.14 3.57 0.00
N MET A 26 -4.41 3.15 0.01
CA MET A 26 -5.08 2.59 -1.17
C MET A 26 -5.52 3.67 -2.15
N ASP A 27 -5.64 4.93 -1.72
CA ASP A 27 -5.89 6.10 -2.56
C ASP A 27 -4.73 7.12 -2.42
N LYS A 28 -5.02 8.42 -2.51
CA LYS A 28 -4.06 9.51 -2.34
C LYS A 28 -3.87 9.95 -0.87
N SER A 29 -4.47 9.24 0.09
CA SER A 29 -4.49 9.58 1.52
C SER A 29 -4.22 8.35 2.40
N PHE A 30 -3.83 8.59 3.65
CA PHE A 30 -3.82 7.55 4.69
C PHE A 30 -5.12 7.51 5.49
N GLY A 31 -5.70 8.67 5.81
CA GLY A 31 -7.01 8.77 6.45
C GLY A 31 -8.13 8.59 5.43
N TYR A 32 -9.34 8.25 5.91
CA TYR A 32 -10.53 8.19 5.07
C TYR A 32 -10.75 9.51 4.34
N ASN A 33 -10.73 9.46 3.01
CA ASN A 33 -10.99 10.59 2.15
C ASN A 33 -12.32 10.38 1.39
N ARG A 34 -13.35 11.12 1.82
CA ARG A 34 -14.68 11.06 1.20
C ARG A 34 -14.71 11.57 -0.26
N LEU A 35 -13.69 12.31 -0.69
CA LEU A 35 -13.56 12.81 -2.05
C LEU A 35 -12.82 11.86 -2.99
N SER A 36 -12.29 10.73 -2.48
CA SER A 36 -11.62 9.74 -3.32
C SER A 36 -12.60 9.10 -4.28
N ARG A 37 -12.28 9.17 -5.58
CA ARG A 37 -13.07 8.56 -6.65
C ARG A 37 -12.53 7.16 -6.97
N PRO A 38 -13.31 6.29 -7.63
CA PRO A 38 -12.86 4.94 -7.97
C PRO A 38 -11.50 4.89 -8.67
N GLU A 39 -11.22 5.84 -9.56
CA GLU A 39 -9.96 5.97 -10.29
C GLU A 39 -8.76 6.41 -9.43
N ASP A 40 -9.01 6.97 -8.24
CA ASP A 40 -7.95 7.36 -7.31
C ASP A 40 -7.40 6.16 -6.51
N TYR A 41 -8.12 5.03 -6.51
CA TYR A 41 -7.71 3.82 -5.81
C TYR A 41 -6.75 2.97 -6.63
N ILE A 42 -5.72 2.43 -5.97
CA ILE A 42 -4.85 1.41 -6.55
C ILE A 42 -5.62 0.10 -6.76
N THR A 43 -5.34 -0.59 -7.86
CA THR A 43 -5.96 -1.89 -8.15
C THR A 43 -5.26 -3.02 -7.39
N ALA A 44 -5.95 -4.15 -7.21
CA ALA A 44 -5.36 -5.35 -6.61
C ALA A 44 -4.16 -5.88 -7.44
N ASP A 45 -4.24 -5.80 -8.77
CA ASP A 45 -3.16 -6.22 -9.66
C ASP A 45 -1.92 -5.32 -9.53
N ASP A 46 -2.11 -4.01 -9.41
CA ASP A 46 -1.00 -3.08 -9.19
C ASP A 46 -0.37 -3.26 -7.82
N ILE A 47 -1.15 -3.59 -6.79
CA ILE A 47 -0.60 -3.98 -5.48
C ILE A 47 0.22 -5.27 -5.60
N LYS A 48 -0.27 -6.30 -6.32
CA LYS A 48 0.48 -7.54 -6.53
C LYS A 48 1.82 -7.29 -7.24
N LYS A 49 1.82 -6.44 -8.28
CA LYS A 49 3.04 -6.00 -8.98
C LYS A 49 3.99 -5.24 -8.05
N LEU A 50 3.47 -4.32 -7.24
CA LEU A 50 4.25 -3.55 -6.28
C LEU A 50 4.89 -4.46 -5.22
N ILE A 51 4.16 -5.44 -4.69
CA ILE A 51 4.71 -6.43 -3.75
C ILE A 51 5.84 -7.22 -4.39
N ALA A 52 5.68 -7.66 -5.65
CA ALA A 52 6.72 -8.38 -6.37
C ALA A 52 7.98 -7.51 -6.58
N GLU A 53 7.79 -6.25 -6.98
CA GLU A 53 8.89 -5.29 -7.14
C GLU A 53 9.62 -5.06 -5.81
N LEU A 54 8.90 -4.76 -4.73
CA LEU A 54 9.48 -4.52 -3.41
C LEU A 54 10.24 -5.74 -2.91
N ARG A 55 9.65 -6.94 -3.04
CA ARG A 55 10.29 -8.20 -2.62
C ARG A 55 11.63 -8.44 -3.32
N SER A 56 11.72 -8.12 -4.62
CA SER A 56 12.98 -8.24 -5.38
C SER A 56 14.11 -7.37 -4.81
N LYS A 57 13.76 -6.27 -4.12
CA LYS A 57 14.68 -5.29 -3.53
C LYS A 57 14.86 -5.46 -2.01
N ARG A 58 14.47 -6.60 -1.42
CA ARG A 58 14.45 -6.84 0.04
C ARG A 58 13.46 -5.92 0.79
N GLY A 59 12.42 -5.49 0.09
CA GLY A 59 11.33 -4.66 0.59
C GLY A 59 10.07 -5.46 0.93
N ARG A 60 9.22 -4.87 1.77
CA ARG A 60 7.84 -5.30 2.03
C ARG A 60 6.88 -4.14 1.83
N LEU A 61 5.60 -4.45 1.69
CA LEU A 61 4.53 -3.45 1.61
C LEU A 61 3.73 -3.43 2.91
N LEU A 62 3.63 -2.26 3.52
CA LEU A 62 2.64 -1.91 4.53
C LEU A 62 1.50 -1.15 3.83
N LEU A 63 0.42 -1.86 3.53
CA LEU A 63 -0.74 -1.27 2.87
C LEU A 63 -1.72 -0.72 3.91
N ASN A 64 -1.94 0.59 3.91
CA ASN A 64 -2.81 1.26 4.87
C ASN A 64 -4.30 1.15 4.48
N VAL A 65 -5.15 0.98 5.50
CA VAL A 65 -6.60 1.09 5.42
C VAL A 65 -7.02 2.31 6.23
N GLY A 66 -7.92 3.13 5.67
CA GLY A 66 -8.48 4.30 6.35
C GLY A 66 -9.96 4.11 6.69
N PRO A 67 -10.31 3.63 7.91
CA PRO A 67 -11.70 3.50 8.33
C PRO A 67 -12.42 4.85 8.37
N ASP A 68 -13.74 4.82 8.16
CA ASP A 68 -14.59 6.00 8.28
C ASP A 68 -14.80 6.43 9.74
N MET A 69 -15.57 7.50 9.96
CA MET A 69 -15.88 8.02 11.30
C MET A 69 -16.61 7.04 12.21
N ASN A 70 -17.22 5.99 11.65
CA ASN A 70 -17.92 4.93 12.39
C ASN A 70 -17.01 3.69 12.59
N GLY A 71 -15.72 3.79 12.25
CA GLY A 71 -14.75 2.71 12.33
C GLY A 71 -14.94 1.62 11.27
N GLN A 72 -15.72 1.89 10.21
CA GLN A 72 -15.97 0.91 9.15
C GLN A 72 -14.96 1.05 8.03
N ILE A 73 -14.49 -0.08 7.48
CA ILE A 73 -13.64 -0.09 6.29
C ILE A 73 -14.50 0.29 5.08
N PRO A 74 -14.12 1.33 4.29
CA PRO A 74 -14.85 1.70 3.09
C PRO A 74 -14.95 0.54 2.10
N SER A 75 -16.11 0.38 1.45
CA SER A 75 -16.38 -0.74 0.52
C SER A 75 -15.36 -0.88 -0.61
N ALA A 76 -14.85 0.25 -1.13
CA ALA A 76 -13.79 0.26 -2.14
C ALA A 76 -12.50 -0.40 -1.63
N GLN A 77 -12.05 -0.02 -0.42
CA GLN A 77 -10.85 -0.60 0.21
C GLN A 77 -11.05 -2.08 0.55
N LEU A 78 -12.23 -2.44 1.08
CA LEU A 78 -12.57 -3.83 1.37
C LEU A 78 -12.57 -4.72 0.12
N SER A 79 -13.14 -4.22 -0.99
CA SER A 79 -13.15 -4.95 -2.27
C SER A 79 -11.74 -5.24 -2.78
N ILE A 80 -10.83 -4.26 -2.69
CA ILE A 80 -9.42 -4.46 -3.05
C ILE A 80 -8.77 -5.54 -2.18
N LEU A 81 -8.98 -5.51 -0.86
CA LEU A 81 -8.45 -6.52 0.06
C LEU A 81 -8.97 -7.93 -0.25
N GLN A 82 -10.24 -8.06 -0.57
CA GLN A 82 -10.84 -9.34 -0.96
C GLN A 82 -10.24 -9.87 -2.27
N GLN A 83 -10.06 -9.00 -3.27
CA GLN A 83 -9.41 -9.36 -4.54
C GLN A 83 -7.95 -9.79 -4.34
N LEU A 84 -7.24 -9.20 -3.38
CA LEU A 84 -5.86 -9.61 -3.03
C LEU A 84 -5.80 -11.00 -2.38
N SER A 85 -6.83 -11.38 -1.61
CA SER A 85 -6.88 -12.69 -0.97
C SER A 85 -7.05 -13.82 -2.00
N ASN A 86 -7.63 -13.54 -3.15
CA ASN A 86 -7.79 -14.50 -4.23
C ASN A 86 -6.42 -14.75 -4.88
N ARG A 87 -5.91 -15.97 -4.68
CA ARG A 87 -4.62 -16.47 -5.18
C ARG A 87 -4.70 -16.85 -6.65
#